data_AF-A0A1B3MT05-F1
#
_entry.id   AF-A0A1B3MT05-F1
#
_cell.length_a   1.000
_cell.length_b   1.000
_cell.length_c   1.000
_cell.angle_alpha   90.00
_cell.angle_beta   90.00
_cell.angle_gamma   90.00
#
_symmetry.space_group_name_H-M   'P 1'
#
loop_
_entity.id
_entity.type
_entity.pdbx_description
1 polymer ?
#
loop_
_entity_poly.entity_id
_entity_poly.type
_entity_poly.pdbx_seq_one_letter_code
_entity_poly.pdbx_strand_id
1 'polypeptide(L)' 'MMDGLKDEYNEASAASYLGISGRTLRRYRMMGRIGHHRSPGGRISYTLDQLIDFQLSTRVAPALGDVAAA' A
#
# COMPACT_ATOMS: atom_id res chain seq x y z
N MET A 1 16.23 -6.66 20.07
CA MET A 1 16.04 -7.88 19.25
C MET A 1 14.68 -7.75 18.60
N MET A 2 14.61 -7.67 17.26
CA MET A 2 13.37 -7.46 16.53
C MET A 2 12.66 -8.80 16.32
N ASP A 3 11.46 -8.93 16.86
CA ASP A 3 10.58 -10.09 16.70
C ASP A 3 10.10 -10.13 15.24
N GLY A 4 10.80 -10.91 14.42
CA GLY A 4 10.69 -10.94 12.96
C GLY A 4 9.53 -11.77 12.43
N LEU A 5 8.32 -11.68 13.00
CA LEU A 5 7.18 -12.47 12.55
C LEU A 5 5.86 -11.70 12.76
N LYS A 6 5.23 -11.22 11.66
CA LYS A 6 3.76 -11.30 11.38
C LYS A 6 3.07 -10.11 10.70
N ASP A 7 3.77 -9.17 10.06
CA ASP A 7 3.08 -8.15 9.26
C ASP A 7 3.15 -8.40 7.75
N GLU A 8 3.20 -9.68 7.33
CA GLU A 8 3.07 -10.05 5.92
C GLU A 8 1.60 -10.15 5.52
N TYR A 9 1.15 -9.17 4.73
CA TYR A 9 -0.17 -9.15 4.12
C TYR A 9 -0.12 -9.84 2.75
N ASN A 10 -1.05 -10.75 2.51
CA ASN A 10 -1.33 -11.21 1.15
C ASN A 10 -2.04 -10.12 0.33
N GLU A 11 -2.18 -10.31 -0.98
CA GLU A 11 -2.78 -9.30 -1.88
C GLU A 11 -4.22 -8.91 -1.50
N ALA A 12 -5.03 -9.85 -1.00
CA ALA A 12 -6.40 -9.55 -0.58
C ALA A 12 -6.43 -8.73 0.72
N SER A 13 -5.66 -9.14 1.72
CA SER A 13 -5.57 -8.44 3.00
C SER A 13 -4.96 -7.04 2.86
N ALA A 14 -3.92 -6.90 2.02
CA ALA A 14 -3.32 -5.61 1.70
C ALA A 14 -4.30 -4.67 0.98
N ALA A 15 -5.07 -5.20 0.03
CA ALA A 15 -6.08 -4.42 -0.68
C ALA A 15 -7.19 -3.93 0.26
N SER A 16 -7.66 -4.81 1.15
CA SER A 16 -8.62 -4.44 2.21
C SER A 16 -8.06 -3.39 3.16
N TYR A 17 -6.80 -3.51 3.56
CA TYR A 17 -6.13 -2.53 4.43
C TYR A 17 -6.04 -1.13 3.77
N LEU A 18 -5.69 -1.10 2.49
CA LEU A 18 -5.60 0.14 1.72
C LEU A 18 -6.96 0.70 1.26
N GLY A 19 -8.05 -0.06 1.46
CA GLY A 19 -9.39 0.34 0.99
C GLY A 19 -9.53 0.37 -0.53
N ILE A 20 -8.73 -0.43 -1.26
CA ILE A 20 -8.74 -0.50 -2.73
C ILE A 20 -9.11 -1.89 -3.22
N SER A 21 -9.46 -2.01 -4.50
CA SER A 21 -9.67 -3.33 -5.11
C SER A 21 -8.34 -4.07 -5.29
N GLY A 22 -8.35 -5.41 -5.19
CA GLY A 22 -7.16 -6.23 -5.48
C GLY A 22 -6.64 -6.01 -6.90
N ARG A 23 -7.52 -5.73 -7.88
CA ARG A 23 -7.12 -5.37 -9.25
C ARG A 23 -6.33 -4.06 -9.30
N THR A 24 -6.73 -3.06 -8.50
CA THR A 24 -6.03 -1.78 -8.37
C THR A 24 -4.66 -1.99 -7.73
N LEU A 25 -4.59 -2.76 -6.63
CA LEU A 25 -3.32 -3.09 -5.98
C LEU A 25 -2.36 -3.80 -6.94
N ARG A 26 -2.85 -4.78 -7.70
CA ARG A 26 -2.08 -5.50 -8.73
C ARG A 26 -1.51 -4.56 -9.78
N ARG A 27 -2.31 -3.58 -10.23
CA ARG A 27 -1.89 -2.57 -11.20
C ARG A 27 -0.77 -1.71 -10.63
N TYR A 28 -0.90 -1.22 -9.40
CA TYR A 28 0.15 -0.44 -8.75
C TYR A 28 1.44 -1.22 -8.56
N ARG A 29 1.34 -2.52 -8.24
CA ARG A 29 2.51 -3.40 -8.20
C ARG A 29 3.18 -3.52 -9.56
N MET A 30 2.42 -3.78 -10.64
CA MET A 30 2.99 -3.87 -12.00
C MET A 30 3.64 -2.57 -12.46
N MET A 31 3.12 -1.42 -12.00
CA MET A 31 3.68 -0.10 -12.27
C MET A 31 4.89 0.26 -11.38
N GLY A 32 5.27 -0.61 -10.42
CA GLY A 32 6.35 -0.34 -9.48
C GLY A 32 6.03 0.74 -8.44
N ARG A 33 4.74 1.07 -8.24
CA ARG A 33 4.30 2.13 -7.30
C ARG A 33 4.23 1.67 -5.85
N ILE A 34 4.24 0.36 -5.61
CA ILE A 34 4.19 -0.21 -4.26
C ILE A 34 5.28 -1.28 -4.12
N GLY A 35 6.01 -1.21 -3.02
CA GLY A 35 6.98 -2.24 -2.64
C GLY A 35 6.28 -3.57 -2.37
N HIS A 36 6.93 -4.68 -2.71
CA HIS A 36 6.41 -6.01 -2.42
C HIS A 36 7.58 -6.99 -2.26
N HIS A 37 7.35 -8.04 -1.48
CA HIS A 37 8.27 -9.15 -1.35
C HIS A 37 7.76 -10.35 -2.16
N ARG A 38 8.65 -10.97 -2.94
CA ARG A 38 8.34 -12.17 -3.70
C ARG A 38 9.04 -13.35 -3.03
N SER A 39 8.27 -14.32 -2.57
CA SER A 39 8.85 -15.54 -2.02
C SER A 39 9.45 -16.40 -3.14
N PRO A 40 10.37 -17.33 -2.82
CA PRO A 40 10.94 -18.26 -3.80
C PRO A 40 9.89 -19.09 -4.55
N GLY A 41 8.72 -19.31 -3.95
CA GLY A 41 7.56 -19.98 -4.56
C GLY A 41 6.67 -19.06 -5.41
N GLY A 42 7.07 -17.81 -5.64
CA GLY A 42 6.33 -16.85 -6.46
C GLY A 42 5.12 -16.21 -5.77
N ARG A 43 4.92 -16.45 -4.48
CA ARG A 43 3.87 -15.76 -3.70
C ARG A 43 4.31 -14.32 -3.43
N ILE A 44 3.33 -13.43 -3.37
CA ILE A 44 3.55 -12.00 -3.15
C ILE A 44 3.01 -11.66 -1.76
N SER A 45 3.90 -11.11 -0.95
CA SER A 45 3.61 -10.58 0.38
C SER A 45 3.93 -9.09 0.42
N TYR A 46 3.19 -8.34 1.22
CA TYR A 46 3.42 -6.93 1.48
C TYR A 46 3.69 -6.75 2.97
N THR A 47 4.65 -5.91 3.33
CA THR A 47 4.85 -5.56 4.73
C THR A 47 3.99 -4.36 5.12
N LEU A 48 3.66 -4.21 6.41
CA LEU A 48 2.93 -3.04 6.90
C LEU A 48 3.63 -1.73 6.52
N ASP A 49 4.96 -1.66 6.68
CA ASP A 49 5.76 -0.48 6.30
C ASP A 49 5.55 -0.09 4.83
N GLN A 50 5.53 -1.07 3.92
CA GLN A 50 5.30 -0.82 2.49
C GLN A 50 3.89 -0.29 2.22
N LEU A 51 2.88 -0.78 2.94
CA LEU A 51 1.51 -0.30 2.80
C LEU A 51 1.36 1.13 3.35
N ILE A 52 2.00 1.43 4.48
CA ILE A 52 2.02 2.76 5.08
C ILE A 52 2.74 3.75 4.15
N ASP A 53 3.93 3.40 3.67
CA ASP A 53 4.72 4.22 2.75
C ASP A 53 3.94 4.52 1.46
N PHE A 54 3.28 3.51 0.89
CA PHE A 54 2.40 3.69 -0.26
C PHE A 54 1.24 4.65 0.03
N GLN A 55 0.59 4.51 1.19
CA GLN A 55 -0.51 5.37 1.58
C GLN A 55 -0.05 6.82 1.78
N LEU A 56 1.12 7.03 2.37
CA LEU A 56 1.72 8.35 2.55
C LEU A 56 2.12 8.97 1.21
N SER A 57 2.76 8.21 0.32
CA SER A 57 3.14 8.68 -1.02
C SER A 57 1.94 8.99 -1.91
N THR A 58 0.80 8.33 -1.70
CA THR A 58 -0.41 8.53 -2.51
C THR A 58 -1.28 9.68 -1.99
N ARG A 59 -1.14 10.05 -0.71
CA ARG A 59 -1.84 11.20 -0.15
C ARG A 59 -1.29 12.48 -0.78
N VAL A 60 -2.05 13.03 -1.72
CA VAL A 60 -1.95 14.45 -2.07
C VAL A 60 -2.56 15.20 -0.90
N ALA A 61 -1.84 16.16 -0.32
CA ALA A 61 -2.41 17.06 0.68
C ALA A 61 -3.72 17.64 0.13
N PRO A 62 -4.80 17.73 0.91
CA PRO A 62 -5.98 18.45 0.47
C PRO A 62 -5.49 19.86 0.11
N ALA A 63 -5.66 20.25 -1.16
CA ALA A 63 -5.33 21.59 -1.58
C ALA A 63 -6.08 22.53 -0.65
N LEU A 64 -5.33 23.36 0.07
CA LEU A 64 -5.86 24.34 1.01
C LEU A 64 -6.50 25.48 0.18
N GLY A 65 -7.68 25.24 -0.36
CA GLY A 65 -8.49 26.18 -1.17
C GLY A 65 -9.68 25.42 -1.71
N ASP A 66 -10.93 25.72 -1.37
CA ASP A 66 -11.59 27.03 -1.43
C ASP A 66 -12.53 27.27 -0.22
N VAL A 67 -12.08 28.03 0.77
CA VAL A 67 -12.96 28.64 1.79
C VAL A 67 -12.60 30.11 1.98
N ALA A 68 -12.62 30.89 0.90
CA ALA A 68 -12.50 32.34 0.99
C ALA A 68 -13.12 33.04 -0.24
N ALA A 69 -14.44 33.24 -0.19
CA ALA A 69 -15.12 34.37 -0.83
C ALA A 69 -16.57 34.39 -0.32
N ALA A 70 -16.78 35.13 0.77
CA ALA A 70 -18.09 35.56 1.25
C ALA A 70 -18.29 37.03 0.89
#